data_AF-A0A942LQ13-F1
#
_entry.id   AF-A0A942LQ13-F1
#
_cell.length_a   1.000
_cell.length_b   1.000
_cell.length_c   1.000
_cell.angle_alpha   90.00
_cell.angle_beta   90.00
_cell.angle_gamma   90.00
#
_symmetry.space_group_name_H-M   'P 1'
#
loop_
_entity.id
_entity.type
_entity.pdbx_description
1 polymer ?
#
loop_
_entity_poly.entity_id
_entity_poly.type
_entity_poly.pdbx_seq_one_letter_code
_entity_poly.pdbx_strand_id
1 'polypeptide(L)'
;MIEFRDYKIAGRDVLAVDGRIDGVTSSELANKLSQIIASGERVIVMDCDGVNFVSSAGLRVLLVSQQKLAGAGGLMVMYRMNDSIFKIFKMSGFDRVFKIVANEAELLPLISTQKVESELVSSTRNGIKFEYQQFDAPSGKFSNFTNYDNIRNSSITVADVRSLSPIEIQYGVGNAALGDNFDDCKNYFGEALVLQNSLFYYPAVNRPAVDFMQFDTEADDIKYNFADGFSFSGEFYAKVSFDATTDGADFEDILAGVSELSGLNSFGIVFLAESKGIRGISIKKVPTTQNKPANNQDIFHPDNFSNWFNYPIEAEDVNLIAAGVGIYADKGSSFFNKNVSAFPSELNYHLHVGIFDRDVLSYKIHFFDDELKKVQQELNPLRLKHLLGKSRFSFGCLGIIKLEA
;
A
#
# COMPACT_ATOMS: atom_id res chain seq x y z
N MET A 1 -33.70 22.35 19.00
CA MET A 1 -33.80 21.30 17.97
C MET A 1 -32.68 21.56 16.99
N ILE A 2 -31.95 20.52 16.58
CA ILE A 2 -30.94 20.59 15.54
C ILE A 2 -31.58 20.01 14.28
N GLU A 3 -31.35 20.63 13.12
CA GLU A 3 -31.86 20.13 11.85
C GLU A 3 -30.70 19.81 10.92
N PHE A 4 -30.88 18.76 10.11
CA PHE A 4 -29.89 18.29 9.14
C PHE A 4 -30.48 18.34 7.75
N ARG A 5 -29.73 18.89 6.80
CA ARG A 5 -30.08 18.85 5.39
C ARG A 5 -28.88 18.43 4.56
N ASP A 6 -29.04 17.37 3.80
CA ASP A 6 -28.02 16.88 2.88
C ASP A 6 -28.18 17.60 1.53
N TYR A 7 -27.09 18.10 0.96
CA TYR A 7 -27.04 18.65 -0.40
C TYR A 7 -25.67 18.39 -1.04
N LYS A 8 -25.49 18.74 -2.32
CA LYS A 8 -24.23 18.47 -3.03
C LYS A 8 -23.51 19.75 -3.48
N ILE A 9 -22.19 19.76 -3.37
CA ILE A 9 -21.29 20.72 -4.02
C ILE A 9 -20.29 19.92 -4.85
N ALA A 10 -20.19 20.21 -6.15
CA ALA A 10 -19.32 19.47 -7.09
C ALA A 10 -19.42 17.93 -6.97
N GLY A 11 -20.64 17.41 -6.79
CA GLY A 11 -20.90 15.95 -6.67
C GLY A 11 -20.69 15.35 -5.28
N ARG A 12 -20.07 16.07 -4.35
CA ARG A 12 -19.81 15.64 -2.96
C ARG A 12 -20.95 15.99 -2.02
N ASP A 13 -21.25 15.08 -1.10
CA ASP A 13 -22.29 15.29 -0.09
C ASP A 13 -21.84 16.28 0.99
N VAL A 14 -22.73 17.21 1.31
CA VAL A 14 -22.54 18.28 2.28
C VAL A 14 -23.69 18.20 3.29
N LEU A 15 -23.32 18.13 4.57
CA LEU A 15 -24.25 18.13 5.68
C LEU A 15 -24.45 19.57 6.18
N ALA A 16 -25.55 20.21 5.80
CA ALA A 16 -25.98 21.46 6.43
C ALA A 16 -26.56 21.18 7.82
N VAL A 17 -26.12 21.99 8.78
CA VAL A 17 -26.55 21.91 10.17
C VAL A 17 -27.14 23.24 10.59
N ASP A 18 -28.41 23.20 11.01
CA ASP A 18 -29.15 24.37 11.45
C ASP A 18 -29.47 24.28 12.95
N GLY A 19 -29.26 25.38 13.67
CA GLY A 19 -29.59 25.52 15.08
C GLY A 19 -28.40 25.46 16.03
N ARG A 20 -28.60 24.83 17.20
CA ARG A 20 -27.64 24.82 18.32
C ARG A 20 -26.99 23.46 18.45
N ILE A 21 -25.67 23.43 18.69
CA ILE A 21 -24.91 22.21 19.00
C ILE A 21 -24.49 22.28 20.48
N ASP A 22 -25.31 21.71 21.36
CA ASP A 22 -25.10 21.78 22.81
C ASP A 22 -25.40 20.45 23.50
N GLY A 23 -25.43 20.42 24.83
CA GLY A 23 -25.64 19.18 25.58
C GLY A 23 -26.96 18.45 25.26
N VAL A 24 -27.94 19.14 24.68
CA VAL A 24 -29.23 18.56 24.29
C VAL A 24 -29.15 17.92 22.90
N THR A 25 -28.46 18.56 21.95
CA THR A 25 -28.45 18.17 20.53
C THR A 25 -27.19 17.41 20.09
N SER A 26 -26.13 17.44 20.89
CA SER A 26 -24.83 16.83 20.55
C SER A 26 -24.92 15.34 20.24
N SER A 27 -25.76 14.59 20.97
CA SER A 27 -25.94 13.15 20.74
C SER A 27 -26.55 12.85 19.36
N GLU A 28 -27.44 13.72 18.88
CA GLU A 28 -28.08 13.57 17.57
C GLU A 28 -27.09 13.80 16.43
N LEU A 29 -26.28 14.87 16.53
CA LEU A 29 -25.18 15.13 15.61
C LEU A 29 -24.15 13.99 15.63
N ALA A 30 -23.80 13.46 16.81
CA ALA A 30 -22.85 12.36 16.94
C ALA A 30 -23.33 11.10 16.21
N ASN A 31 -24.62 10.80 16.29
CA ASN A 31 -25.22 9.67 15.59
C ASN A 31 -25.21 9.87 14.06
N LYS A 32 -25.63 11.05 13.56
CA LYS A 32 -25.61 11.35 12.12
C LYS A 32 -24.19 11.29 11.55
N LEU A 33 -23.20 11.89 12.22
CA LEU A 33 -21.80 11.82 11.80
C LEU A 33 -21.27 10.39 11.84
N SER A 34 -21.59 9.62 12.88
CA SER A 34 -21.16 8.22 12.96
C SER A 34 -21.76 7.35 11.85
N GLN A 35 -23.01 7.61 11.43
CA GLN A 35 -23.63 6.93 10.29
C GLN A 35 -22.93 7.25 8.97
N ILE A 36 -22.59 8.52 8.72
CA ILE A 36 -21.86 8.95 7.52
C ILE A 36 -20.47 8.31 7.48
N ILE A 37 -19.75 8.32 8.61
CA ILE A 37 -18.43 7.68 8.70
C ILE A 37 -18.55 6.17 8.45
N ALA A 38 -19.55 5.52 9.04
CA ALA A 38 -19.78 4.08 8.88
C ALA A 38 -20.21 3.70 7.45
N SER A 39 -20.76 4.61 6.65
CA SER A 39 -21.12 4.36 5.25
C SER A 39 -19.94 4.41 4.29
N GLY A 40 -18.72 4.63 4.79
CA GLY A 40 -17.52 4.69 3.96
C GLY A 40 -17.12 6.10 3.54
N GLU A 41 -17.86 7.14 3.91
CA GLU A 41 -17.49 8.51 3.57
C GLU A 41 -16.21 8.91 4.32
N ARG A 42 -15.28 9.54 3.61
CA ARG A 42 -13.96 9.92 4.13
C ARG A 42 -13.76 11.43 4.10
N VAL A 43 -14.58 12.18 3.36
CA VAL A 43 -14.59 13.63 3.38
C VAL A 43 -15.96 14.10 3.80
N ILE A 44 -16.07 14.63 5.02
CA ILE A 44 -17.33 15.21 5.51
C ILE A 44 -17.23 16.73 5.43
N VAL A 45 -18.06 17.33 4.58
CA VAL A 45 -18.25 18.78 4.58
C VAL A 45 -19.44 19.11 5.47
N MET A 46 -19.20 19.83 6.56
CA MET A 46 -20.25 20.32 7.45
C MET A 46 -20.48 21.81 7.20
N ASP A 47 -21.61 22.13 6.60
CA ASP A 47 -22.04 23.50 6.35
C ASP A 47 -22.66 24.10 7.62
N CYS A 48 -21.97 25.11 8.15
CA CYS A 48 -22.16 25.69 9.47
C CYS A 48 -22.86 27.06 9.44
N ASP A 49 -23.37 27.49 8.29
CA ASP A 49 -24.01 28.80 8.12
C ASP A 49 -25.23 28.96 9.07
N GLY A 50 -26.00 27.88 9.22
CA GLY A 50 -27.15 27.79 10.13
C GLY A 50 -26.82 27.58 11.61
N VAL A 51 -25.56 27.37 11.97
CA VAL A 51 -25.15 27.08 13.34
C VAL A 51 -25.00 28.37 14.13
N ASN A 52 -25.87 28.59 15.11
CA ASN A 52 -25.88 29.84 15.88
C ASN A 52 -25.25 29.71 17.29
N PHE A 53 -24.94 28.49 17.75
CA PHE A 53 -24.20 28.27 19.00
C PHE A 53 -23.57 26.88 19.05
N VAL A 54 -22.37 26.78 19.63
CA VAL A 54 -21.69 25.52 19.93
C VAL A 54 -21.17 25.54 21.38
N SER A 55 -21.49 24.52 22.17
CA SER A 55 -20.96 24.32 23.53
C SER A 55 -19.78 23.33 23.56
N SER A 56 -19.16 23.14 24.73
CA SER A 56 -18.11 22.14 24.92
C SER A 56 -18.54 20.71 24.56
N ALA A 57 -19.83 20.37 24.71
CA ALA A 57 -20.36 19.07 24.29
C ALA A 57 -20.34 18.93 22.76
N GLY A 58 -20.74 20.00 22.04
CA GLY A 58 -20.70 20.03 20.58
C GLY A 58 -19.28 19.95 20.03
N LEU A 59 -18.37 20.74 20.59
CA LEU A 59 -16.94 20.68 20.24
C LEU A 59 -16.37 19.27 20.44
N ARG A 60 -16.71 18.60 21.54
CA ARG A 60 -16.27 17.22 21.78
C ARG A 60 -16.77 16.25 20.71
N VAL A 61 -18.03 16.36 20.29
CA VAL A 61 -18.59 15.51 19.21
C VAL A 61 -17.83 15.72 17.91
N LEU A 62 -17.58 16.98 17.54
CA LEU A 62 -16.82 17.29 16.32
C LEU A 62 -15.40 16.71 16.39
N LEU A 63 -14.71 16.89 17.54
CA LEU A 63 -13.35 16.37 17.74
C LEU A 63 -13.30 14.84 17.61
N VAL A 64 -14.22 14.13 18.27
CA VAL A 64 -14.28 12.67 18.21
C VAL A 64 -14.56 12.20 16.78
N SER A 65 -15.44 12.87 16.05
CA SER A 65 -15.71 12.55 14.65
C SER A 65 -14.49 12.80 13.75
N GLN A 66 -13.77 13.91 13.96
CA GLN A 66 -12.52 14.19 13.24
C GLN A 66 -11.44 13.16 13.53
N GLN A 67 -11.27 12.73 14.79
CA GLN A 67 -10.30 11.68 15.14
C GLN A 67 -10.64 10.34 14.47
N LYS A 68 -11.91 9.95 14.45
CA LYS A 68 -12.37 8.74 13.75
C LYS A 68 -12.11 8.82 12.24
N LEU A 69 -12.44 9.95 11.61
CA LEU A 69 -12.16 10.18 10.20
C LEU A 69 -10.67 10.15 9.90
N ALA A 70 -9.85 10.86 10.68
CA ALA A 70 -8.40 10.91 10.50
C ALA A 70 -7.76 9.51 10.63
N GLY A 71 -8.21 8.70 11.59
CA GLY A 71 -7.78 7.30 11.70
C GLY A 71 -8.09 6.47 10.46
N ALA A 72 -9.21 6.77 9.78
CA ALA A 72 -9.60 6.16 8.51
C ALA A 72 -9.03 6.89 7.27
N GLY A 73 -8.02 7.77 7.42
CA GLY A 73 -7.42 8.54 6.33
C GLY A 73 -8.33 9.63 5.72
N GLY A 74 -9.42 9.97 6.40
CA GLY A 74 -10.37 11.00 6.01
C GLY A 74 -10.18 12.34 6.73
N LEU A 75 -11.03 13.32 6.39
CA LEU A 75 -11.03 14.64 7.02
C LEU A 75 -12.44 15.26 7.06
N MET A 76 -12.68 16.09 8.07
CA MET A 76 -13.87 16.94 8.17
C MET A 76 -13.53 18.39 7.82
N VAL A 77 -14.31 18.98 6.94
CA VAL A 77 -14.21 20.39 6.54
C VAL A 77 -15.38 21.18 7.12
N MET A 78 -15.08 22.26 7.81
CA MET A 78 -16.10 23.20 8.31
C MET A 78 -16.31 24.29 7.26
N TYR A 79 -17.51 24.32 6.69
CA TYR A 79 -17.87 25.21 5.58
C TYR A 79 -18.80 26.34 6.05
N ARG A 80 -18.56 27.58 5.59
CA ARG A 80 -19.40 28.77 5.86
C ARG A 80 -19.74 29.01 7.33
N MET A 81 -18.75 28.85 8.20
CA MET A 81 -18.92 29.17 9.62
C MET A 81 -19.03 30.69 9.83
N ASN A 82 -20.03 31.14 10.60
CA ASN A 82 -20.13 32.55 10.96
C ASN A 82 -19.08 32.98 12.01
N ASP A 83 -18.83 34.29 12.11
CA ASP A 83 -17.81 34.88 12.98
C ASP A 83 -17.95 34.51 14.47
N SER A 84 -19.19 34.33 14.95
CA SER A 84 -19.44 34.00 16.35
C SER A 84 -18.99 32.59 16.66
N ILE A 85 -19.32 31.62 15.80
CA ILE A 85 -18.84 30.24 15.94
C ILE A 85 -17.34 30.16 15.71
N PHE A 86 -16.81 30.89 14.73
CA PHE A 86 -15.37 30.92 14.46
C PHE A 86 -14.55 31.43 15.66
N LYS A 87 -15.05 32.45 16.38
CA LYS A 87 -14.44 32.92 17.63
C LYS A 87 -14.40 31.82 18.70
N ILE A 88 -15.48 31.06 18.86
CA ILE A 88 -15.52 29.92 19.80
C ILE A 88 -14.47 28.86 19.42
N PHE A 89 -14.33 28.56 18.12
CA PHE A 89 -13.32 27.62 17.62
C PHE A 89 -11.90 28.12 17.91
N LYS A 90 -11.60 29.39 17.61
CA LYS A 90 -10.29 30.00 17.91
C LYS A 90 -9.96 30.00 19.40
N MET A 91 -10.91 30.40 20.25
CA MET A 91 -10.70 30.41 21.71
C MET A 91 -10.43 29.01 22.25
N SER A 92 -10.95 27.98 21.60
CA SER A 92 -10.79 26.57 22.00
C SER A 92 -9.60 25.88 21.30
N GLY A 93 -8.91 26.54 20.36
CA GLY A 93 -7.82 25.97 19.56
C GLY A 93 -8.26 25.01 18.45
N PHE A 94 -9.57 24.96 18.14
CA PHE A 94 -10.14 24.05 17.15
C PHE A 94 -9.86 24.49 15.71
N ASP A 95 -9.52 25.76 15.49
CA ASP A 95 -9.07 26.28 14.20
C ASP A 95 -7.77 25.63 13.71
N ARG A 96 -7.01 24.97 14.60
CA ARG A 96 -5.82 24.18 14.25
C ARG A 96 -6.13 22.71 13.93
N VAL A 97 -7.30 22.23 14.36
CA VAL A 97 -7.71 20.83 14.22
C VAL A 97 -8.52 20.64 12.94
N PHE A 98 -9.36 21.61 12.59
CA PHE A 98 -10.27 21.53 11.45
C PHE A 98 -9.80 22.39 10.28
N LYS A 99 -10.05 21.93 9.06
CA LYS A 99 -10.00 22.80 7.89
C LYS A 99 -11.27 23.63 7.86
N ILE A 100 -11.13 24.95 7.93
CA ILE A 100 -12.25 25.91 7.94
C ILE A 100 -12.16 26.74 6.65
N VAL A 101 -13.24 26.76 5.88
CA VAL A 101 -13.31 27.46 4.59
C VAL A 101 -14.60 28.26 4.48
N ALA A 102 -14.52 29.44 3.87
CA ALA A 102 -15.62 30.40 3.85
C ALA A 102 -16.48 30.33 2.59
N ASN A 103 -15.94 29.80 1.49
CA ASN A 103 -16.58 29.83 0.18
C ASN A 103 -16.22 28.60 -0.66
N GLU A 104 -16.99 28.40 -1.72
CA GLU A 104 -16.85 27.23 -2.59
C GLU A 104 -15.46 27.17 -3.25
N ALA A 105 -14.85 28.30 -3.60
CA ALA A 105 -13.51 28.32 -4.21
C ALA A 105 -12.41 27.79 -3.27
N GLU A 106 -12.54 28.01 -1.96
CA GLU A 106 -11.66 27.44 -0.94
C GLU A 106 -12.00 25.98 -0.62
N LEU A 107 -13.28 25.62 -0.71
CA LEU A 107 -13.77 24.27 -0.46
C LEU A 107 -13.35 23.31 -1.58
N LEU A 108 -13.48 23.73 -2.84
CA LEU A 108 -13.27 22.89 -4.01
C LEU A 108 -11.93 22.14 -3.97
N PRO A 109 -10.76 22.77 -3.77
CA PRO A 109 -9.48 22.05 -3.70
C PRO A 109 -9.41 20.97 -2.60
N LEU A 110 -10.22 21.09 -1.55
CA LEU A 110 -10.27 20.12 -0.44
C LEU A 110 -11.19 18.94 -0.71
N ILE A 111 -12.16 19.11 -1.61
CA ILE A 111 -13.21 18.11 -1.90
C ILE A 111 -13.20 17.60 -3.34
N SER A 112 -12.43 18.27 -4.22
CA SER A 112 -12.23 17.94 -5.63
C SER A 112 -11.32 16.74 -5.84
N THR A 113 -10.87 16.09 -4.77
CA THR A 113 -10.28 14.74 -4.80
C THR A 113 -11.32 13.66 -5.01
N GLN A 114 -12.38 13.93 -5.78
CA GLN A 114 -13.05 12.85 -6.52
C GLN A 114 -12.26 12.71 -7.82
N LYS A 115 -11.18 11.93 -7.75
CA LYS A 115 -10.79 11.13 -8.91
C LYS A 115 -12.08 10.51 -9.43
N VAL A 116 -12.36 10.64 -10.72
CA VAL A 116 -13.53 10.00 -11.33
C VAL A 116 -13.39 8.51 -11.07
N GLU A 117 -14.09 8.02 -10.06
CA GLU A 117 -14.22 6.60 -9.80
C GLU A 117 -15.14 6.07 -10.89
N SER A 118 -14.62 5.17 -11.71
CA SER A 118 -15.49 4.44 -12.63
C SER A 118 -16.49 3.60 -11.83
N GLU A 119 -17.63 3.26 -12.44
CA GLU A 119 -18.50 2.24 -11.89
C GLU A 119 -17.72 0.95 -11.62
N LEU A 120 -18.12 0.23 -10.58
CA LEU A 120 -17.56 -1.07 -10.25
C LEU A 120 -17.93 -2.08 -11.34
N VAL A 121 -16.94 -2.62 -12.04
CA VAL A 121 -17.13 -3.62 -13.08
C VAL A 121 -16.93 -5.01 -12.48
N SER A 122 -17.91 -5.89 -12.63
CA SER A 122 -17.79 -7.30 -12.25
C SER A 122 -17.53 -8.17 -13.47
N SER A 123 -16.62 -9.13 -13.37
CA SER A 123 -16.34 -10.10 -14.43
C SER A 123 -15.93 -11.45 -13.85
N THR A 124 -16.03 -12.52 -14.65
CA THR A 124 -15.51 -13.85 -14.29
C THR A 124 -14.63 -14.36 -15.41
N ARG A 125 -13.42 -14.80 -15.08
CA ARG A 125 -12.45 -15.35 -16.03
C ARG A 125 -11.70 -16.52 -15.40
N ASN A 126 -11.57 -17.63 -16.13
CA ASN A 126 -10.93 -18.85 -15.64
C ASN A 126 -11.42 -19.33 -14.26
N GLY A 127 -12.71 -19.13 -13.96
CA GLY A 127 -13.29 -19.48 -12.65
C GLY A 127 -13.01 -18.48 -11.52
N ILE A 128 -12.29 -17.39 -11.79
CA ILE A 128 -11.98 -16.31 -10.85
C ILE A 128 -13.00 -15.20 -11.05
N LYS A 129 -13.72 -14.81 -9.99
CA LYS A 129 -14.57 -13.61 -10.01
C LYS A 129 -13.69 -12.40 -9.70
N PHE A 130 -13.77 -11.38 -10.53
CA PHE A 130 -13.11 -10.10 -10.33
C PHE A 130 -14.13 -8.98 -10.13
N GLU A 131 -13.79 -8.03 -9.27
CA GLU A 131 -14.40 -6.69 -9.28
C GLU A 131 -13.30 -5.68 -9.53
N TYR A 132 -13.56 -4.69 -10.38
CA TYR A 132 -12.59 -3.72 -10.86
C TYR A 132 -13.14 -2.31 -10.70
N GLN A 133 -12.33 -1.42 -10.17
CA GLN A 133 -12.63 0.00 -10.07
C GLN A 133 -11.41 0.81 -10.52
N GLN A 134 -11.61 1.67 -11.52
CA GLN A 134 -10.60 2.58 -12.02
C GLN A 134 -10.72 3.94 -11.33
N PHE A 135 -9.57 4.60 -11.17
CA PHE A 135 -9.43 5.93 -10.63
C PHE A 135 -8.66 6.80 -11.63
N ASP A 136 -8.97 8.10 -11.65
CA ASP A 136 -8.18 9.09 -12.38
C ASP A 136 -6.83 9.32 -11.68
N ALA A 137 -5.81 8.55 -12.06
CA ALA A 137 -4.47 8.63 -11.48
C ALA A 137 -3.41 8.89 -12.56
N PRO A 138 -2.46 9.82 -12.32
CA PRO A 138 -1.32 9.96 -13.19
C PRO A 138 -0.44 8.71 -13.14
N SER A 139 0.42 8.56 -14.16
CA SER A 139 1.42 7.50 -14.17
C SER A 139 2.39 7.68 -13.00
N GLY A 140 2.73 6.57 -12.36
CA GLY A 140 3.72 6.50 -11.29
C GLY A 140 5.14 6.67 -11.80
N LYS A 141 6.05 6.86 -10.85
CA LYS A 141 7.50 6.87 -11.09
C LYS A 141 8.06 5.48 -10.84
N PHE A 142 9.03 5.07 -11.66
CA PHE A 142 9.78 3.83 -11.50
C PHE A 142 11.27 4.13 -11.42
N SER A 143 11.99 3.50 -10.50
CA SER A 143 13.45 3.56 -10.41
C SER A 143 14.01 2.15 -10.34
N ASN A 144 14.70 1.74 -11.40
CA ASN A 144 15.44 0.50 -11.48
C ASN A 144 16.87 0.72 -11.00
N PHE A 145 17.30 -0.08 -10.03
CA PHE A 145 18.69 -0.14 -9.57
C PHE A 145 19.14 -1.60 -9.42
N THR A 146 18.54 -2.49 -10.23
CA THR A 146 18.89 -3.91 -10.27
C THR A 146 20.17 -4.12 -11.07
N ASN A 147 21.11 -4.82 -10.45
CA ASN A 147 22.33 -5.35 -11.03
C ASN A 147 22.34 -6.88 -10.89
N TYR A 148 21.62 -7.52 -11.82
CA TYR A 148 21.48 -8.98 -11.86
C TYR A 148 22.83 -9.71 -11.94
N ASP A 149 23.80 -9.16 -12.69
CA ASP A 149 25.12 -9.77 -12.83
C ASP A 149 25.88 -9.80 -11.51
N ASN A 150 25.75 -8.76 -10.68
CA ASN A 150 26.39 -8.74 -9.37
C ASN A 150 25.77 -9.75 -8.39
N ILE A 151 24.44 -9.87 -8.38
CA ILE A 151 23.77 -10.89 -7.59
C ILE A 151 24.18 -12.28 -8.06
N ARG A 152 24.07 -12.55 -9.37
CA ARG A 152 24.39 -13.83 -10.01
C ARG A 152 25.81 -14.29 -9.70
N ASN A 153 26.78 -13.37 -9.78
CA ASN A 153 28.19 -13.69 -9.61
C ASN A 153 28.69 -13.50 -8.16
N SER A 154 27.80 -13.21 -7.21
CA SER A 154 28.13 -12.88 -5.83
C SER A 154 29.27 -11.85 -5.76
N SER A 155 29.08 -10.70 -6.42
CA SER A 155 30.11 -9.67 -6.56
C SER A 155 29.70 -8.30 -6.05
N ILE A 156 28.67 -8.21 -5.19
CA ILE A 156 28.27 -6.94 -4.57
C ILE A 156 29.43 -6.34 -3.77
N THR A 157 29.59 -5.05 -3.96
CA THR A 157 30.51 -4.16 -3.25
C THR A 157 29.76 -2.94 -2.71
N VAL A 158 30.45 -2.11 -1.92
CA VAL A 158 29.89 -0.84 -1.44
C VAL A 158 29.45 0.10 -2.56
N ALA A 159 30.09 0.04 -3.74
CA ALA A 159 29.75 0.91 -4.87
C ALA A 159 28.38 0.56 -5.50
N ASP A 160 27.89 -0.65 -5.25
CA ASP A 160 26.62 -1.14 -5.77
C ASP A 160 25.44 -0.82 -4.84
N VAL A 161 25.74 -0.45 -3.59
CA VAL A 161 24.72 -0.23 -2.57
C VAL A 161 24.12 1.16 -2.69
N ARG A 162 22.80 1.21 -2.83
CA ARG A 162 22.01 2.43 -2.85
C ARG A 162 21.33 2.64 -1.51
N SER A 163 21.72 3.70 -0.81
CA SER A 163 21.04 4.14 0.41
C SER A 163 19.89 5.08 0.05
N LEU A 164 18.69 4.77 0.52
CA LEU A 164 17.47 5.54 0.33
C LEU A 164 16.88 5.95 1.67
N SER A 165 16.39 7.17 1.78
CA SER A 165 15.53 7.57 2.89
C SER A 165 14.15 6.93 2.74
N PRO A 166 13.46 6.56 3.84
CA PRO A 166 12.11 6.01 3.79
C PRO A 166 11.14 6.80 2.92
N ILE A 167 11.22 8.15 2.90
CA ILE A 167 10.33 9.01 2.12
C ILE A 167 10.53 8.89 0.60
N GLU A 168 11.70 8.44 0.16
CA GLU A 168 12.05 8.31 -1.26
C GLU A 168 11.49 7.03 -1.90
N ILE A 169 11.09 6.05 -1.08
CA ILE A 169 10.69 4.71 -1.53
C ILE A 169 9.32 4.33 -0.96
N GLN A 170 8.27 4.68 -1.69
CA GLN A 170 6.90 4.32 -1.32
C GLN A 170 6.65 2.82 -1.40
N TYR A 171 7.05 2.21 -2.52
CA TYR A 171 6.98 0.77 -2.78
C TYR A 171 8.29 0.32 -3.40
N GLY A 172 8.77 -0.86 -3.01
CA GLY A 172 10.00 -1.40 -3.59
C GLY A 172 10.29 -2.82 -3.14
N VAL A 173 11.18 -3.46 -3.88
CA VAL A 173 11.61 -4.84 -3.62
C VAL A 173 13.09 -5.00 -4.00
N GLY A 174 13.70 -6.08 -3.51
CA GLY A 174 15.05 -6.46 -3.91
C GLY A 174 15.82 -7.06 -2.75
N ASN A 175 17.12 -6.77 -2.69
CA ASN A 175 18.00 -7.19 -1.61
C ASN A 175 18.39 -6.00 -0.75
N ALA A 176 17.91 -5.94 0.50
CA ALA A 176 18.15 -4.79 1.38
C ALA A 176 18.56 -5.21 2.79
N ALA A 177 19.11 -4.24 3.52
CA ALA A 177 19.39 -4.32 4.94
C ALA A 177 19.38 -2.93 5.58
N LEU A 178 19.10 -2.89 6.88
CA LEU A 178 19.24 -1.70 7.71
C LEU A 178 20.70 -1.50 8.13
N GLY A 179 21.09 -0.25 8.34
CA GLY A 179 22.42 0.15 8.80
C GLY A 179 22.77 1.57 8.36
N ASP A 180 23.68 2.22 9.09
CA ASP A 180 24.05 3.61 8.79
C ASP A 180 25.01 3.72 7.60
N ASN A 181 25.79 2.64 7.39
CA ASN A 181 26.78 2.50 6.34
C ASN A 181 26.92 1.03 5.87
N PHE A 182 27.75 0.81 4.85
CA PHE A 182 27.95 -0.52 4.26
C PHE A 182 28.53 -1.55 5.23
N ASP A 183 29.44 -1.15 6.13
CA ASP A 183 30.06 -2.10 7.05
C ASP A 183 29.06 -2.68 8.04
N ASP A 184 28.02 -1.91 8.40
CA ASP A 184 26.92 -2.36 9.26
C ASP A 184 26.02 -3.39 8.55
N CYS A 185 25.76 -3.19 7.25
CA CYS A 185 24.74 -3.95 6.52
C CYS A 185 25.30 -5.07 5.61
N LYS A 186 26.60 -5.08 5.28
CA LYS A 186 27.23 -6.04 4.33
C LYS A 186 27.00 -7.53 4.61
N ASN A 187 26.69 -7.89 5.85
CA ASN A 187 26.44 -9.26 6.28
C ASN A 187 24.96 -9.60 6.46
N TYR A 188 24.06 -8.65 6.18
CA TYR A 188 22.63 -8.76 6.50
C TYR A 188 21.70 -8.56 5.30
N PHE A 189 22.21 -8.22 4.11
CA PHE A 189 21.36 -8.12 2.92
C PHE A 189 20.58 -9.42 2.68
N GLY A 190 19.31 -9.28 2.35
CA GLY A 190 18.45 -10.39 1.96
C GLY A 190 17.16 -9.86 1.36
N GLU A 191 16.19 -10.75 1.18
CA GLU A 191 14.92 -10.40 0.53
C GLU A 191 14.28 -9.21 1.24
N ALA A 192 13.87 -8.20 0.47
CA ALA A 192 13.31 -6.96 1.00
C ALA A 192 12.01 -6.58 0.30
N LEU A 193 11.13 -5.94 1.07
CA LEU A 193 9.81 -5.47 0.67
C LEU A 193 9.60 -4.12 1.33
N VAL A 194 9.37 -3.08 0.55
CA VAL A 194 8.92 -1.79 1.05
C VAL A 194 7.45 -1.63 0.73
N LEU A 195 6.63 -1.50 1.77
CA LEU A 195 5.20 -1.32 1.69
C LEU A 195 4.82 -0.02 2.40
N GLN A 196 4.32 0.95 1.65
CA GLN A 196 3.98 2.29 2.16
C GLN A 196 5.11 2.88 3.01
N ASN A 197 6.30 2.96 2.41
CA ASN A 197 7.53 3.51 3.02
C ASN A 197 8.12 2.71 4.19
N SER A 198 7.43 1.69 4.71
CA SER A 198 7.97 0.79 5.74
C SER A 198 8.74 -0.35 5.09
N LEU A 199 9.96 -0.60 5.58
CA LEU A 199 10.79 -1.69 5.12
C LEU A 199 10.54 -2.96 5.93
N PHE A 200 10.37 -4.08 5.25
CA PHE A 200 10.46 -5.42 5.79
C PHE A 200 11.61 -6.11 5.08
N TYR A 201 12.50 -6.77 5.81
CA TYR A 201 13.59 -7.52 5.20
C TYR A 201 13.83 -8.85 5.93
N TYR A 202 14.31 -9.82 5.16
CA TYR A 202 14.60 -11.17 5.62
C TYR A 202 16.08 -11.47 5.32
N PRO A 203 16.97 -11.29 6.32
CA PRO A 203 18.41 -11.33 6.11
C PRO A 203 18.91 -12.71 5.69
N ALA A 204 19.88 -12.74 4.78
CA ALA A 204 20.48 -13.98 4.27
C ALA A 204 21.54 -14.53 5.24
N VAL A 205 21.12 -14.89 6.45
CA VAL A 205 21.95 -15.35 7.57
C VAL A 205 21.49 -16.71 8.11
N ASN A 206 22.29 -17.29 9.01
CA ASN A 206 21.88 -18.50 9.72
C ASN A 206 20.74 -18.19 10.70
N ARG A 207 19.67 -19.00 10.66
CA ARG A 207 18.44 -18.82 11.47
C ARG A 207 17.82 -17.42 11.27
N PRO A 208 17.44 -17.08 10.04
CA PRO A 208 16.90 -15.76 9.72
C PRO A 208 15.51 -15.58 10.35
N ALA A 209 15.17 -14.34 10.63
CA ALA A 209 13.84 -13.88 11.04
C ALA A 209 13.53 -12.59 10.29
N VAL A 210 12.25 -12.31 10.01
CA VAL A 210 11.90 -11.01 9.42
C VAL A 210 12.15 -9.93 10.46
N ASP A 211 12.74 -8.86 9.99
CA ASP A 211 12.91 -7.63 10.75
C ASP A 211 12.36 -6.47 9.90
N PHE A 212 11.94 -5.40 10.56
CA PHE A 212 11.18 -4.35 9.90
C PHE A 212 11.39 -2.98 10.53
N MET A 213 11.22 -1.95 9.72
CA MET A 213 11.23 -0.56 10.12
C MET A 213 9.93 0.09 9.67
N GLN A 214 9.12 0.52 10.64
CA GLN A 214 7.90 1.27 10.34
C GLN A 214 8.27 2.69 9.92
N PHE A 215 7.58 3.19 8.91
CA PHE A 215 7.75 4.56 8.47
C PHE A 215 7.19 5.54 9.50
N ASP A 216 8.03 6.47 9.92
CA ASP A 216 7.66 7.65 10.70
C ASP A 216 8.17 8.89 9.97
N THR A 217 7.28 9.87 9.78
CA THR A 217 7.60 11.13 9.11
C THR A 217 8.62 11.99 9.87
N GLU A 218 8.88 11.69 11.14
CA GLU A 218 9.86 12.41 11.97
C GLU A 218 11.24 11.72 12.00
N ALA A 219 11.39 10.54 11.40
CA ALA A 219 12.62 9.76 11.42
C ALA A 219 13.53 10.06 10.21
N ASP A 220 14.24 11.19 10.26
CA ASP A 220 15.06 11.69 9.14
C ASP A 220 16.40 10.92 8.92
N ASP A 221 16.90 10.21 9.93
CA ASP A 221 18.24 9.60 9.89
C ASP A 221 18.26 8.14 9.43
N ILE A 222 17.10 7.51 9.24
CA ILE A 222 17.01 6.09 8.87
C ILE A 222 17.36 5.91 7.39
N LYS A 223 18.18 4.90 7.09
CA LYS A 223 18.54 4.51 5.72
C LYS A 223 18.15 3.08 5.42
N TYR A 224 17.51 2.90 4.26
CA TYR A 224 17.32 1.60 3.65
C TYR A 224 18.42 1.39 2.63
N ASN A 225 19.29 0.41 2.86
CA ASN A 225 20.39 0.12 1.96
C ASN A 225 19.99 -1.04 1.06
N PHE A 226 19.93 -0.79 -0.25
CA PHE A 226 19.64 -1.80 -1.25
C PHE A 226 20.91 -2.18 -2.00
N ALA A 227 21.26 -3.46 -2.00
CA ALA A 227 22.31 -4.00 -2.85
C ALA A 227 21.82 -4.28 -4.28
N ASP A 228 20.51 -4.45 -4.44
CA ASP A 228 19.83 -4.72 -5.71
C ASP A 228 18.35 -4.43 -5.54
N GLY A 229 17.67 -4.02 -6.61
CA GLY A 229 16.21 -3.96 -6.63
C GLY A 229 15.63 -2.84 -7.48
N PHE A 230 14.36 -2.56 -7.22
CA PHE A 230 13.68 -1.44 -7.83
C PHE A 230 12.66 -0.84 -6.87
N SER A 231 12.20 0.35 -7.22
CA SER A 231 11.12 1.04 -6.52
C SER A 231 10.14 1.65 -7.49
N PHE A 232 8.92 1.86 -7.00
CA PHE A 232 7.94 2.68 -7.68
C PHE A 232 7.11 3.48 -6.68
N SER A 233 6.51 4.55 -7.17
CA SER A 233 5.64 5.42 -6.38
C SER A 233 4.52 5.95 -7.25
N GLY A 234 3.37 6.20 -6.65
CA GLY A 234 2.23 6.77 -7.34
C GLY A 234 0.94 6.49 -6.61
N GLU A 235 -0.14 6.96 -7.20
CA GLU A 235 -1.48 6.67 -6.74
C GLU A 235 -2.03 5.46 -7.50
N PHE A 236 -2.92 4.70 -6.89
CA PHE A 236 -3.56 3.58 -7.57
C PHE A 236 -4.38 4.09 -8.77
N TYR A 237 -4.06 3.58 -9.94
CA TYR A 237 -4.82 3.74 -11.19
C TYR A 237 -6.09 2.88 -11.16
N ALA A 238 -6.01 1.68 -10.58
CA ALA A 238 -7.16 0.85 -10.34
C ALA A 238 -6.96 0.01 -9.09
N LYS A 239 -8.07 -0.47 -8.53
CA LYS A 239 -8.11 -1.51 -7.52
C LYS A 239 -8.93 -2.67 -8.07
N VAL A 240 -8.47 -3.88 -7.80
CA VAL A 240 -9.06 -5.11 -8.34
C VAL A 240 -9.20 -6.11 -7.22
N SER A 241 -10.42 -6.51 -6.89
CA SER A 241 -10.66 -7.67 -6.02
C SER A 241 -10.73 -8.93 -6.87
N PHE A 242 -10.33 -10.06 -6.29
CA PHE A 242 -10.53 -11.37 -6.87
C PHE A 242 -11.04 -12.37 -5.82
N ASP A 243 -11.87 -13.29 -6.27
CA ASP A 243 -12.42 -14.39 -5.49
C ASP A 243 -12.32 -15.69 -6.31
N ALA A 244 -11.51 -16.61 -5.81
CA ALA A 244 -11.29 -17.96 -6.30
C ALA A 244 -11.41 -18.96 -5.14
N THR A 245 -12.28 -18.68 -4.16
CA THR A 245 -12.41 -19.49 -2.93
C THR A 245 -12.63 -20.98 -3.21
N THR A 246 -13.38 -21.32 -4.26
CA THR A 246 -13.66 -22.70 -4.69
C THR A 246 -12.37 -23.47 -4.98
N ASP A 247 -11.62 -23.11 -6.02
CA ASP A 247 -10.51 -23.93 -6.53
C ASP A 247 -9.12 -23.36 -6.21
N GLY A 248 -9.05 -22.09 -5.80
CA GLY A 248 -7.82 -21.29 -5.78
C GLY A 248 -7.39 -20.85 -7.17
N ALA A 249 -6.74 -19.70 -7.25
CA ALA A 249 -6.21 -19.17 -8.50
C ALA A 249 -4.69 -19.11 -8.47
N ASP A 250 -4.05 -19.48 -9.57
CA ASP A 250 -2.63 -19.22 -9.76
C ASP A 250 -2.43 -17.71 -9.93
N PHE A 251 -1.36 -17.16 -9.36
CA PHE A 251 -1.10 -15.71 -9.41
C PHE A 251 -0.98 -15.19 -10.85
N GLU A 252 -0.49 -16.01 -11.78
CA GLU A 252 -0.36 -15.67 -13.19
C GLU A 252 -1.72 -15.45 -13.86
N ASP A 253 -2.73 -16.26 -13.50
CA ASP A 253 -4.12 -16.07 -13.98
C ASP A 253 -4.74 -14.80 -13.40
N ILE A 254 -4.42 -14.47 -12.14
CA ILE A 254 -4.84 -13.21 -11.51
C ILE A 254 -4.23 -12.01 -12.25
N LEU A 255 -2.91 -12.04 -12.51
CA LEU A 255 -2.22 -10.96 -13.24
C LEU A 255 -2.73 -10.81 -14.68
N ALA A 256 -3.00 -11.92 -15.37
CA ALA A 256 -3.60 -11.89 -16.71
C ALA A 256 -4.99 -11.23 -16.68
N GLY A 257 -5.83 -11.58 -15.70
CA GLY A 257 -7.13 -10.96 -15.49
C GLY A 257 -7.03 -9.45 -15.22
N VAL A 258 -6.11 -9.04 -14.35
CA VAL A 258 -5.85 -7.62 -14.03
C VAL A 258 -5.34 -6.83 -15.24
N SER A 259 -4.39 -7.39 -15.99
CA SER A 259 -3.86 -6.78 -17.22
C SER A 259 -4.98 -6.51 -18.24
N GLU A 260 -5.81 -7.52 -18.51
CA GLU A 260 -6.91 -7.39 -19.47
C GLU A 260 -8.04 -6.45 -18.97
N LEU A 261 -8.37 -6.45 -17.67
CA LEU A 261 -9.36 -5.52 -17.10
C LEU A 261 -8.89 -4.07 -17.11
N SER A 262 -7.63 -3.83 -16.80
CA SER A 262 -7.05 -2.49 -16.74
C SER A 262 -6.67 -1.92 -18.12
N GLY A 263 -6.48 -2.80 -19.10
CA GLY A 263 -5.93 -2.45 -20.42
C GLY A 263 -4.46 -2.03 -20.38
N LEU A 264 -3.75 -2.27 -19.27
CA LEU A 264 -2.36 -1.89 -19.09
C LEU A 264 -1.43 -3.05 -19.43
N ASN A 265 -0.41 -2.78 -20.24
CA ASN A 265 0.66 -3.73 -20.54
C ASN A 265 1.85 -3.65 -19.57
N SER A 266 1.83 -2.72 -18.62
CA SER A 266 2.83 -2.58 -17.55
C SER A 266 2.28 -1.79 -16.37
N PHE A 267 2.55 -2.27 -15.16
CA PHE A 267 2.08 -1.64 -13.92
C PHE A 267 2.88 -2.12 -12.69
N GLY A 268 2.93 -1.27 -11.68
CA GLY A 268 3.31 -1.62 -10.32
C GLY A 268 2.15 -2.28 -9.60
N ILE A 269 2.45 -3.25 -8.74
CA ILE A 269 1.48 -4.10 -8.05
C ILE A 269 1.71 -3.94 -6.56
N VAL A 270 0.62 -3.70 -5.84
CA VAL A 270 0.54 -3.88 -4.38
C VAL A 270 -0.65 -4.78 -4.13
N PHE A 271 -0.51 -5.87 -3.38
CA PHE A 271 -1.65 -6.76 -3.14
C PHE A 271 -1.69 -7.30 -1.72
N LEU A 272 -2.91 -7.65 -1.31
CA LEU A 272 -3.21 -8.45 -0.13
C LEU A 272 -4.02 -9.65 -0.57
N ALA A 273 -3.66 -10.84 -0.11
CA ALA A 273 -4.41 -12.05 -0.42
C ALA A 273 -4.27 -13.10 0.68
N GLU A 274 -5.28 -13.96 0.78
CA GLU A 274 -5.14 -15.21 1.53
C GLU A 274 -4.47 -16.27 0.64
N SER A 275 -3.38 -16.83 1.13
CA SER A 275 -2.60 -17.84 0.42
C SER A 275 -3.27 -19.21 0.45
N LYS A 276 -3.34 -19.88 -0.71
CA LYS A 276 -3.57 -21.33 -0.84
C LYS A 276 -2.28 -22.13 -1.06
N GLY A 277 -1.14 -21.47 -0.95
CA GLY A 277 0.17 -22.08 -1.14
C GLY A 277 1.12 -21.15 -1.89
N ILE A 278 2.16 -20.67 -1.21
CA ILE A 278 3.22 -19.87 -1.79
C ILE A 278 4.36 -20.76 -2.27
N ARG A 279 4.77 -20.54 -3.51
CA ARG A 279 6.04 -21.02 -4.07
C ARG A 279 6.93 -19.79 -4.25
N GLY A 280 7.88 -19.63 -3.35
CA GLY A 280 8.81 -18.51 -3.40
C GLY A 280 10.18 -18.91 -2.88
N ILE A 281 11.19 -18.15 -3.30
CA ILE A 281 12.57 -18.36 -2.88
C ILE A 281 13.03 -17.28 -1.92
N SER A 282 14.01 -17.62 -1.10
CA SER A 282 14.83 -16.66 -0.39
C SER A 282 16.28 -17.04 -0.48
N ILE A 283 17.16 -16.05 -0.59
CA ILE A 283 18.61 -16.28 -0.58
C ILE A 283 19.11 -16.62 0.84
N LYS A 284 20.03 -17.58 0.94
CA LYS A 284 20.62 -18.09 2.19
C LYS A 284 21.91 -17.39 2.60
N LYS A 285 22.57 -16.72 1.65
CA LYS A 285 23.88 -16.09 1.84
C LYS A 285 23.89 -14.74 1.15
N VAL A 286 24.53 -13.76 1.78
CA VAL A 286 24.69 -12.45 1.16
C VAL A 286 25.57 -12.56 -0.09
N PRO A 287 25.15 -12.08 -1.28
CA PRO A 287 25.91 -12.20 -2.53
C PRO A 287 27.08 -11.20 -2.65
N THR A 288 27.94 -11.12 -1.64
CA THR A 288 29.17 -10.31 -1.68
C THR A 288 30.35 -11.08 -2.27
N THR A 289 31.41 -10.36 -2.65
CA THR A 289 32.67 -10.95 -3.13
C THR A 289 33.30 -11.97 -2.18
N GLN A 290 33.03 -11.86 -0.87
CA GLN A 290 33.54 -12.78 0.15
C GLN A 290 32.83 -14.14 0.17
N ASN A 291 31.58 -14.17 -0.30
CA ASN A 291 30.75 -15.37 -0.27
C ASN A 291 30.77 -16.15 -1.59
N LYS A 292 31.61 -15.77 -2.56
CA LYS A 292 31.66 -16.40 -3.89
C LYS A 292 31.71 -17.94 -3.85
N PRO A 293 30.98 -18.64 -4.74
CA PRO A 293 31.07 -20.09 -4.83
C PRO A 293 32.49 -20.58 -5.14
N ALA A 294 32.93 -21.64 -4.46
CA ALA A 294 34.29 -22.18 -4.61
C ALA A 294 34.58 -22.80 -5.99
N ASN A 295 33.54 -23.21 -6.72
CA ASN A 295 33.65 -23.80 -8.06
C ASN A 295 33.74 -22.75 -9.19
N ASN A 296 33.82 -21.46 -8.87
CA ASN A 296 33.83 -20.34 -9.82
C ASN A 296 32.61 -20.29 -10.77
N GLN A 297 31.54 -21.02 -10.44
CA GLN A 297 30.25 -20.93 -11.13
C GLN A 297 29.36 -19.90 -10.41
N ASP A 298 28.33 -19.43 -11.10
CA ASP A 298 27.36 -18.49 -10.52
C ASP A 298 26.49 -19.14 -9.43
N ILE A 299 25.76 -18.32 -8.65
CA ILE A 299 24.95 -18.79 -7.52
C ILE A 299 23.73 -19.62 -7.95
N PHE A 300 23.31 -19.49 -9.21
CA PHE A 300 22.19 -20.22 -9.80
C PHE A 300 22.60 -21.55 -10.45
N HIS A 301 23.91 -21.80 -10.61
CA HIS A 301 24.44 -23.06 -11.11
C HIS A 301 23.90 -24.24 -10.29
N PRO A 302 23.50 -25.37 -10.90
CA PRO A 302 22.87 -26.50 -10.20
C PRO A 302 23.64 -26.99 -8.95
N ASP A 303 24.97 -27.04 -9.04
CA ASP A 303 25.84 -27.44 -7.92
C ASP A 303 25.83 -26.46 -6.73
N ASN A 304 25.45 -25.20 -6.98
CA ASN A 304 25.43 -24.12 -5.99
C ASN A 304 24.01 -23.88 -5.45
N PHE A 305 22.98 -24.08 -6.27
CA PHE A 305 21.62 -23.60 -6.02
C PHE A 305 21.07 -23.97 -4.63
N SER A 306 21.16 -25.24 -4.22
CA SER A 306 20.62 -25.69 -2.92
C SER A 306 21.34 -25.08 -1.72
N ASN A 307 22.60 -24.70 -1.86
CA ASN A 307 23.41 -24.04 -0.84
C ASN A 307 23.16 -22.52 -0.77
N TRP A 308 22.61 -21.94 -1.84
CA TRP A 308 22.37 -20.50 -1.98
C TRP A 308 20.93 -20.08 -1.79
N PHE A 309 19.98 -20.97 -2.07
CA PHE A 309 18.55 -20.65 -2.01
C PHE A 309 17.79 -21.60 -1.10
N ASN A 310 16.83 -21.05 -0.35
CA ASN A 310 15.70 -21.80 0.16
C ASN A 310 14.67 -21.88 -0.97
N TYR A 311 14.48 -23.08 -1.51
CA TYR A 311 13.49 -23.35 -2.55
C TYR A 311 12.59 -24.49 -2.05
N PRO A 312 11.32 -24.22 -1.73
CA PRO A 312 10.42 -25.25 -1.23
C PRO A 312 9.94 -26.15 -2.39
N ILE A 313 9.99 -27.47 -2.19
CA ILE A 313 9.51 -28.45 -3.18
C ILE A 313 7.97 -28.40 -3.27
N GLU A 314 7.33 -28.27 -2.11
CA GLU A 314 5.89 -28.14 -1.95
C GLU A 314 5.50 -26.69 -1.69
N ALA A 315 4.22 -26.35 -1.90
CA ALA A 315 3.74 -25.03 -1.57
C ALA A 315 3.61 -24.88 -0.04
N GLU A 316 4.01 -23.72 0.48
CA GLU A 316 3.99 -23.42 1.93
C GLU A 316 2.96 -22.32 2.23
N ASP A 317 2.81 -21.94 3.50
CA ASP A 317 2.09 -20.70 3.89
C ASP A 317 0.60 -20.69 3.55
N VAL A 318 -0.05 -21.85 3.64
CA VAL A 318 -1.49 -22.00 3.38
C VAL A 318 -2.32 -21.35 4.50
N ASN A 319 -3.36 -20.60 4.12
CA ASN A 319 -4.27 -19.87 5.00
C ASN A 319 -3.59 -18.79 5.85
N LEU A 320 -2.47 -18.24 5.35
CA LEU A 320 -1.79 -17.06 5.88
C LEU A 320 -2.05 -15.86 4.97
N ILE A 321 -1.88 -14.66 5.53
CA ILE A 321 -2.02 -13.42 4.76
C ILE A 321 -0.71 -13.14 4.03
N ALA A 322 -0.81 -12.89 2.74
CA ALA A 322 0.27 -12.47 1.88
C ALA A 322 0.09 -11.00 1.51
N ALA A 323 1.07 -10.17 1.83
CA ALA A 323 1.17 -8.80 1.31
C ALA A 323 2.38 -8.70 0.42
N GLY A 324 2.20 -8.27 -0.83
CA GLY A 324 3.31 -8.19 -1.75
C GLY A 324 3.31 -6.96 -2.63
N VAL A 325 4.50 -6.67 -3.12
CA VAL A 325 4.81 -5.52 -3.97
C VAL A 325 5.63 -6.03 -5.14
N GLY A 326 5.46 -5.42 -6.30
CA GLY A 326 6.28 -5.75 -7.46
C GLY A 326 5.82 -5.04 -8.72
N ILE A 327 6.25 -5.58 -9.85
CA ILE A 327 5.90 -5.06 -11.17
C ILE A 327 5.46 -6.19 -12.09
N TYR A 328 4.66 -5.84 -13.08
CA TYR A 328 4.31 -6.67 -14.22
C TYR A 328 4.51 -5.86 -15.50
N ALA A 329 4.96 -6.52 -16.57
CA ALA A 329 4.97 -5.95 -17.90
C ALA A 329 4.97 -7.02 -18.99
N ASP A 330 4.17 -6.85 -20.04
CA ASP A 330 4.16 -7.75 -21.19
C ASP A 330 5.56 -7.86 -21.80
N LYS A 331 5.98 -9.10 -22.10
CA LYS A 331 7.26 -9.34 -22.80
C LYS A 331 7.24 -8.59 -24.14
N GLY A 332 8.26 -7.79 -24.38
CA GLY A 332 8.39 -6.97 -25.59
C GLY A 332 7.74 -5.57 -25.49
N SER A 333 7.01 -5.26 -24.43
CA SER A 333 6.58 -3.88 -24.15
C SER A 333 7.79 -2.94 -23.98
N SER A 334 7.60 -1.65 -24.26
CA SER A 334 8.68 -0.67 -24.12
C SER A 334 9.21 -0.60 -22.69
N PHE A 335 8.34 -0.70 -21.68
CA PHE A 335 8.73 -0.74 -20.27
C PHE A 335 9.59 -1.97 -19.96
N PHE A 336 9.17 -3.16 -20.40
CA PHE A 336 9.91 -4.41 -20.19
C PHE A 336 11.30 -4.34 -20.82
N ASN A 337 11.41 -3.92 -22.08
CA ASN A 337 12.68 -3.88 -22.80
C ASN A 337 13.70 -2.93 -22.16
N LYS A 338 13.22 -1.78 -21.64
CA LYS A 338 14.07 -0.77 -20.99
C LYS A 338 14.50 -1.18 -19.58
N ASN A 339 13.73 -2.05 -18.94
CA ASN A 339 13.92 -2.49 -17.56
C ASN A 339 14.12 -4.00 -17.44
N VAL A 340 14.66 -4.65 -18.46
CA VAL A 340 14.79 -6.12 -18.52
C VAL A 340 15.54 -6.69 -17.31
N SER A 341 16.50 -5.94 -16.74
CA SER A 341 17.24 -6.34 -15.55
C SER A 341 16.35 -6.49 -14.32
N ALA A 342 15.24 -5.77 -14.23
CA ALA A 342 14.30 -5.84 -13.12
C ALA A 342 13.40 -7.10 -13.18
N PHE A 343 13.50 -7.92 -14.22
CA PHE A 343 12.68 -9.13 -14.37
C PHE A 343 13.54 -10.40 -14.31
N PRO A 344 13.10 -11.45 -13.60
CA PRO A 344 13.69 -12.78 -13.71
C PRO A 344 13.59 -13.32 -15.15
N SER A 345 14.59 -14.10 -15.59
CA SER A 345 14.81 -14.45 -17.01
C SER A 345 13.63 -15.10 -17.75
N GLU A 346 12.64 -15.64 -17.05
CA GLU A 346 11.46 -16.29 -17.65
C GLU A 346 10.12 -15.64 -17.29
N LEU A 347 10.11 -14.69 -16.35
CA LEU A 347 8.89 -14.08 -15.84
C LEU A 347 8.67 -12.70 -16.46
N ASN A 348 7.40 -12.35 -16.60
CA ASN A 348 6.96 -11.02 -17.00
C ASN A 348 6.49 -10.20 -15.78
N TYR A 349 6.84 -10.66 -14.58
CA TYR A 349 6.65 -9.98 -13.31
C TYR A 349 7.83 -10.25 -12.39
N HIS A 350 8.03 -9.36 -11.41
CA HIS A 350 8.96 -9.53 -10.30
C HIS A 350 8.25 -9.05 -9.05
N LEU A 351 8.10 -9.95 -8.06
CA LEU A 351 7.27 -9.71 -6.89
C LEU A 351 7.95 -10.25 -5.64
N HIS A 352 8.00 -9.45 -4.58
CA HIS A 352 8.33 -9.90 -3.24
C HIS A 352 7.07 -9.91 -2.39
N VAL A 353 6.98 -10.90 -1.51
CA VAL A 353 5.81 -11.11 -0.64
C VAL A 353 6.27 -11.30 0.80
N GLY A 354 5.68 -10.51 1.69
CA GLY A 354 5.68 -10.76 3.12
C GLY A 354 4.52 -11.67 3.47
N ILE A 355 4.81 -12.69 4.27
CA ILE A 355 3.82 -13.62 4.79
C ILE A 355 3.60 -13.27 6.25
N PHE A 356 2.35 -13.05 6.61
CA PHE A 356 1.92 -12.57 7.93
C PHE A 356 1.05 -13.63 8.60
N ASP A 357 0.84 -13.46 9.91
CA ASP A 357 -0.08 -14.30 10.66
C ASP A 357 -1.48 -14.36 10.04
N ARG A 358 -2.20 -15.44 10.35
CA ARG A 358 -3.59 -15.58 9.94
C ARG A 358 -4.43 -14.52 10.64
N ASP A 359 -5.25 -13.84 9.86
CA ASP A 359 -6.31 -12.98 10.37
C ASP A 359 -7.47 -12.91 9.35
N VAL A 360 -8.56 -12.26 9.73
CA VAL A 360 -9.64 -11.89 8.82
C VAL A 360 -9.14 -10.78 7.90
N LEU A 361 -9.22 -11.04 6.60
CA LEU A 361 -8.86 -10.10 5.54
C LEU A 361 -10.10 -9.79 4.70
N SER A 362 -10.49 -8.53 4.62
CA SER A 362 -11.46 -8.09 3.62
C SER A 362 -10.78 -7.94 2.25
N TYR A 363 -11.39 -8.52 1.22
CA TYR A 363 -10.92 -8.39 -0.16
C TYR A 363 -11.74 -7.42 -1.00
N LYS A 364 -12.67 -6.68 -0.40
CA LYS A 364 -13.46 -5.68 -1.12
C LYS A 364 -12.61 -4.44 -1.37
N ILE A 365 -12.74 -3.87 -2.58
CA ILE A 365 -11.94 -2.73 -3.05
C ILE A 365 -11.95 -1.53 -2.07
N HIS A 366 -13.10 -1.21 -1.49
CA HIS A 366 -13.22 -0.05 -0.59
C HIS A 366 -12.51 -0.22 0.76
N PHE A 367 -12.17 -1.46 1.16
CA PHE A 367 -11.40 -1.72 2.38
C PHE A 367 -9.91 -1.86 2.13
N PHE A 368 -9.45 -1.85 0.88
CA PHE A 368 -8.07 -2.21 0.54
C PHE A 368 -7.01 -1.36 1.27
N ASP A 369 -7.19 -0.05 1.35
CA ASP A 369 -6.21 0.82 2.01
C ASP A 369 -6.20 0.63 3.54
N ASP A 370 -7.36 0.36 4.13
CA ASP A 370 -7.50 0.09 5.57
C ASP A 370 -6.86 -1.27 5.91
N GLU A 371 -7.06 -2.29 5.08
CA GLU A 371 -6.41 -3.60 5.22
C GLU A 371 -4.89 -3.52 5.01
N LEU A 372 -4.41 -2.68 4.09
CA LEU A 372 -2.96 -2.46 3.92
C LEU A 372 -2.33 -1.90 5.19
N LYS A 373 -2.95 -0.89 5.80
CA LYS A 373 -2.49 -0.32 7.08
C LYS A 373 -2.53 -1.35 8.19
N LYS A 374 -3.62 -2.13 8.28
CA LYS A 374 -3.77 -3.20 9.28
C LYS A 374 -2.63 -4.21 9.18
N VAL A 375 -2.35 -4.73 7.98
CA VAL A 375 -1.28 -5.71 7.77
C VAL A 375 0.09 -5.14 8.16
N GLN A 376 0.34 -3.87 7.83
CA GLN A 376 1.61 -3.21 8.14
C GLN A 376 1.81 -2.94 9.64
N GLN A 377 0.75 -2.57 10.36
CA GLN A 377 0.82 -2.05 11.74
C GLN A 377 0.50 -3.09 12.82
N GLU A 378 -0.36 -4.05 12.51
CA GLU A 378 -0.94 -4.96 13.50
C GLU A 378 -0.45 -6.40 13.33
N LEU A 379 -0.17 -6.84 12.10
CA LEU A 379 0.19 -8.23 11.85
C LEU A 379 1.69 -8.47 11.94
N ASN A 380 2.03 -9.62 12.52
CA ASN A 380 3.42 -10.03 12.65
C ASN A 380 3.92 -10.67 11.34
N PRO A 381 5.02 -10.17 10.76
CA PRO A 381 5.63 -10.77 9.59
C PRO A 381 6.41 -12.03 9.96
N LEU A 382 6.13 -13.13 9.27
CA LEU A 382 6.72 -14.44 9.53
C LEU A 382 7.92 -14.75 8.63
N ARG A 383 7.82 -14.36 7.36
CA ARG A 383 8.87 -14.58 6.34
C ARG A 383 8.68 -13.62 5.18
N LEU A 384 9.76 -13.42 4.43
CA LEU A 384 9.75 -12.71 3.16
C LEU A 384 10.28 -13.61 2.06
N LYS A 385 9.65 -13.57 0.88
CA LYS A 385 10.03 -14.42 -0.26
C LYS A 385 9.94 -13.63 -1.56
N HIS A 386 10.83 -13.92 -2.50
CA HIS A 386 10.62 -13.62 -3.90
C HIS A 386 9.62 -14.66 -4.46
N LEU A 387 8.45 -14.20 -4.90
CA LEU A 387 7.40 -15.06 -5.44
C LEU A 387 7.82 -15.65 -6.79
N LEU A 388 7.68 -16.97 -6.93
CA LEU A 388 7.83 -17.66 -8.20
C LEU A 388 6.45 -18.06 -8.77
N GLY A 389 6.47 -18.50 -10.03
CA GLY A 389 5.28 -19.00 -10.74
C GLY A 389 4.52 -20.07 -9.98
N LYS A 390 3.19 -20.08 -10.19
CA LYS A 390 2.22 -21.04 -9.61
C LYS A 390 2.01 -20.95 -8.10
N SER A 391 2.34 -19.82 -7.47
CA SER A 391 1.78 -19.50 -6.16
C SER A 391 0.27 -19.32 -6.29
N ARG A 392 -0.49 -19.82 -5.31
CA ARG A 392 -1.96 -19.87 -5.38
C ARG A 392 -2.60 -19.08 -4.27
N PHE A 393 -3.72 -18.44 -4.58
CA PHE A 393 -4.48 -17.59 -3.65
C PHE A 393 -5.96 -17.95 -3.67
N SER A 394 -6.66 -17.79 -2.54
CA SER A 394 -8.11 -18.01 -2.44
C SER A 394 -8.88 -16.76 -2.83
N PHE A 395 -8.55 -15.62 -2.23
CA PHE A 395 -9.15 -14.32 -2.51
C PHE A 395 -8.17 -13.21 -2.14
N GLY A 396 -8.41 -12.00 -2.64
CA GLY A 396 -7.57 -10.86 -2.32
C GLY A 396 -7.94 -9.61 -3.09
N CYS A 397 -7.16 -8.56 -2.88
CA CYS A 397 -7.30 -7.30 -3.57
C CYS A 397 -5.92 -6.77 -3.98
N LEU A 398 -5.86 -6.17 -5.17
CA LEU A 398 -4.67 -5.55 -5.73
C LEU A 398 -4.94 -4.07 -5.96
N GLY A 399 -3.99 -3.21 -5.62
CA GLY A 399 -3.87 -1.87 -6.17
C GLY A 399 -2.81 -1.88 -7.26
N ILE A 400 -3.16 -1.32 -8.43
CA ILE A 400 -2.22 -1.19 -9.54
C ILE A 400 -1.86 0.27 -9.77
N ILE A 401 -0.58 0.53 -9.99
CA ILE A 401 -0.04 1.85 -10.33
C ILE A 401 0.42 1.78 -11.78
N LYS A 402 -0.13 2.65 -12.63
CA LYS A 402 0.28 2.72 -14.03
C LYS A 402 1.75 3.12 -14.11
N LEU A 403 2.57 2.37 -14.85
CA LEU A 403 3.97 2.72 -15.09
C LEU A 403 4.16 3.11 -16.55
N GLU A 404 4.92 4.17 -16.80
CA GLU A 404 5.26 4.60 -18.15
C GLU A 404 6.61 4.04 -18.61
N ALA A 405 6.74 3.89 -19.92
CA ALA A 405 7.88 3.27 -20.59
C ALA A 405 9.13 4.16 -20.74
#